data_AF-A0A917CF69-F1
#
_entry.id   AF-A0A917CF69-F1
#
_cell.length_a   1.000
_cell.length_b   1.000
_cell.length_c   1.000
_cell.angle_alpha   90.00
_cell.angle_beta   90.00
_cell.angle_gamma   90.00
#
_symmetry.space_group_name_H-M   'P 1'
#
loop_
_entity.id
_entity.type
_entity.pdbx_description
1 polymer ?
#
loop_
_entity_poly.entity_id
_entity_poly.type
_entity_poly.pdbx_seq_one_letter_code
_entity_poly.pdbx_strand_id
1 'polypeptide(L)'
;MNKVIKSYITLITLSNNIGCDYETLEKNMKITGIFTVKLNPLDFYADAKPGLNLGRMSMVKTFYRELNATSQGEMLSAMTICGN
;
A
#
# COMPACT_ATOMS: atom_id res chain seq x y z
N MET A 1 -14.01 10.52 3.52
CA MET A 1 -13.15 11.50 2.83
C MET A 1 -12.29 10.75 1.83
N ASN A 2 -12.57 10.86 0.52
CA ASN A 2 -11.78 10.18 -0.51
C ASN A 2 -10.48 10.97 -0.72
N LYS A 3 -9.34 10.42 -0.32
CA LYS A 3 -8.04 11.09 -0.44
C LYS A 3 -7.30 10.49 -1.63
N VAL A 4 -7.17 11.26 -2.72
CA VAL A 4 -6.31 10.85 -3.85
C VAL A 4 -4.87 11.09 -3.44
N ILE A 5 -4.20 10.02 -2.98
CA ILE A 5 -2.76 10.07 -2.71
C ILE A 5 -2.06 9.65 -4.00
N LYS A 6 -1.35 10.58 -4.66
CA LYS A 6 -0.41 10.23 -5.73
C LYS A 6 0.82 9.62 -5.07
N SER A 7 0.87 8.29 -5.03
CA SER A 7 2.01 7.55 -4.51
C SER A 7 2.51 6.61 -5.61
N TYR A 8 3.83 6.48 -5.70
CA TYR A 8 4.49 5.61 -6.65
C TYR A 8 4.64 4.24 -6.00
N ILE A 9 4.04 3.19 -6.58
CA ILE A 9 4.28 1.81 -6.18
C ILE A 9 5.18 1.16 -7.22
N THR A 10 6.29 0.57 -6.78
CA THR A 10 7.13 -0.29 -7.62
C THR A 10 6.67 -1.72 -7.37
N LEU A 11 6.03 -2.35 -8.37
CA LEU A 11 5.76 -3.78 -8.30
C LEU A 11 7.03 -4.53 -8.69
N ILE A 12 7.50 -5.41 -7.82
CA ILE A 12 8.54 -6.39 -8.11
C ILE A 12 7.81 -7.73 -8.20
N THR A 13 7.75 -8.32 -9.39
CA THR A 13 7.27 -9.68 -9.58
C THR A 13 8.34 -10.66 -9.11
N LEU A 14 8.07 -11.39 -8.03
CA LEU A 14 8.88 -12.57 -7.66
C LEU A 14 8.35 -13.75 -8.47
N SER A 15 8.97 -14.05 -9.60
CA SER A 15 8.70 -15.30 -10.32
C SER A 15 9.40 -16.44 -9.59
N ASN A 16 8.66 -17.33 -8.93
CA ASN A 16 9.15 -18.67 -8.61
C ASN A 16 9.15 -19.50 -9.91
N ASN A 17 10.13 -19.26 -10.79
CA ASN A 17 10.30 -20.04 -12.01
C ASN A 17 11.01 -21.37 -11.69
N ILE A 18 10.25 -22.46 -11.69
CA ILE A 18 10.78 -23.79 -11.99
C ILE A 18 10.41 -24.05 -13.45
N GLY A 19 11.30 -23.72 -14.40
CA GLY A 19 11.07 -23.96 -15.83
C GLY A 19 12.12 -23.27 -16.70
N CYS A 20 12.74 -24.06 -17.57
CA CYS A 20 14.02 -23.81 -18.23
C CYS A 20 13.91 -23.14 -19.61
N ASP A 21 14.39 -21.90 -19.73
CA ASP A 21 14.86 -21.27 -20.97
C ASP A 21 15.65 -19.97 -20.66
N TYR A 22 16.81 -19.80 -21.31
CA TYR A 22 17.90 -18.89 -20.85
C TYR A 22 17.97 -17.55 -21.59
N GLU A 23 16.92 -17.13 -22.29
CA GLU A 23 16.89 -15.86 -23.02
C GLU A 23 15.63 -15.04 -22.74
N THR A 24 15.30 -14.82 -21.46
CA THR A 24 14.70 -13.55 -21.01
C THR A 24 15.03 -13.31 -19.53
N LEU A 25 16.33 -13.19 -19.23
CA LEU A 25 16.83 -12.83 -17.91
C LEU A 25 16.31 -11.45 -17.48
N GLU A 26 15.43 -11.46 -16.48
CA GLU A 26 15.18 -10.37 -15.51
C GLU A 26 15.27 -8.93 -16.01
N LYS A 27 14.50 -8.59 -17.05
CA LYS A 27 14.04 -7.20 -17.13
C LYS A 27 13.05 -7.00 -15.99
N ASN A 28 13.54 -6.54 -14.84
CA ASN A 28 12.72 -6.03 -13.74
C ASN A 28 11.57 -5.19 -14.33
N MET A 29 10.37 -5.77 -14.41
CA MET A 29 9.24 -5.12 -15.05
C MET A 29 8.77 -4.01 -14.11
N LYS A 30 9.39 -2.84 -14.24
CA LYS A 30 9.06 -1.65 -13.49
C LYS A 30 7.96 -0.91 -14.24
N ILE A 31 6.74 -1.03 -13.74
CA ILE A 31 5.61 -0.20 -14.16
C ILE A 31 5.40 0.91 -13.12
N THR A 32 5.03 2.10 -13.58
CA THR A 32 4.70 3.24 -12.73
C THR A 32 3.32 3.75 -13.10
N GLY A 33 2.44 3.85 -12.11
CA GLY A 33 1.06 4.24 -12.34
C GLY A 33 0.46 5.02 -11.17
N ILE A 34 -0.72 5.57 -11.43
CA ILE A 34 -1.54 6.22 -10.41
C ILE A 34 -2.50 5.20 -9.80
N PHE A 35 -2.89 5.45 -8.55
CA PHE A 35 -3.97 4.72 -7.90
C PHE A 35 -4.81 5.67 -7.04
N THR A 36 -6.05 5.29 -6.77
CA THR A 36 -6.88 5.93 -5.75
C THR A 36 -6.91 5.07 -4.50
N VAL A 37 -7.05 5.69 -3.34
CA VAL A 37 -7.15 5.00 -2.06
C VAL A 37 -8.38 5.49 -1.29
N LYS A 38 -9.14 4.54 -0.76
CA LYS A 38 -10.22 4.78 0.19
C LYS A 38 -9.79 4.25 1.55
N LEU A 39 -9.80 5.12 2.55
CA LEU A 39 -9.51 4.79 3.94
C LEU A 39 -10.78 4.96 4.77
N ASN A 40 -11.16 3.92 5.52
CA ASN A 40 -12.23 4.04 6.51
C ASN A 40 -11.66 3.71 7.89
N PRO A 41 -11.82 4.59 8.89
CA PRO A 41 -11.44 4.29 10.26
C PRO A 41 -12.08 2.99 10.74
N LEU A 42 -11.33 2.23 11.53
CA LEU A 42 -11.78 1.04 12.24
C LEU A 42 -11.44 1.20 13.72
N ASP A 43 -12.14 0.45 14.56
CA ASP A 43 -11.82 0.39 15.98
C ASP A 43 -10.40 -0.16 16.17
N PHE A 44 -9.64 0.53 17.02
CA PHE A 44 -8.30 0.13 17.42
C PHE A 44 -8.37 -0.68 18.71
N TYR A 45 -7.66 -1.80 18.76
CA TYR A 45 -7.69 -2.68 19.93
C TYR A 45 -7.03 -2.08 21.18
N ALA A 46 -6.00 -1.25 20.99
CA ALA A 46 -5.17 -0.75 22.09
C ALA A 46 -5.48 0.70 22.45
N ASP A 47 -5.40 1.01 23.74
CA ASP A 47 -5.43 2.39 24.21
C ASP A 47 -4.10 3.10 23.90
N ALA A 48 -4.20 4.32 23.38
CA ALA A 48 -3.03 5.13 23.12
C ALA A 48 -2.48 5.70 24.44
N LYS A 49 -1.17 5.52 24.68
CA LYS A 49 -0.48 6.19 25.78
C LYS A 49 -0.46 7.71 25.58
N PRO A 50 -0.31 8.53 26.64
CA PRO A 50 -0.15 9.97 26.49
C PRO A 50 0.95 10.32 25.47
N GLY A 51 0.67 11.26 24.57
CA GLY A 51 1.60 11.64 23.49
C GLY A 51 1.51 10.78 22.22
N LEU A 52 0.64 9.76 22.20
CA LEU A 52 0.44 8.87 21.06
C LEU A 52 -1.01 8.94 20.57
N ASN A 53 -1.18 8.92 19.26
CA ASN A 53 -2.47 8.72 18.61
C ASN A 53 -2.36 7.48 17.71
N LEU A 54 -3.05 6.41 18.09
CA LEU A 54 -3.08 5.14 17.36
C LEU A 54 -4.32 5.09 16.46
N GLY A 55 -4.13 4.59 15.25
CA GLY A 55 -5.20 4.46 14.27
C GLY A 55 -5.13 3.14 13.52
N ARG A 56 -6.32 2.58 13.22
CA ARG A 56 -6.48 1.46 12.28
C ARG A 56 -7.47 1.90 11.22
N MET A 57 -7.15 1.57 9.98
CA MET A 57 -8.01 1.91 8.84
C MET A 57 -8.12 0.71 7.92
N SER A 58 -9.34 0.41 7.46
CA SER A 58 -9.51 -0.39 6.26
C SER A 58 -9.05 0.43 5.06
N MET A 59 -8.41 -0.22 4.10
CA MET A 59 -7.85 0.40 2.92
C MET A 59 -8.25 -0.38 1.68
N VAL A 60 -8.80 0.32 0.70
CA VAL A 60 -9.01 -0.20 -0.66
C VAL A 60 -8.22 0.67 -1.62
N LYS A 61 -7.39 0.05 -2.47
CA LYS A 61 -6.69 0.75 -3.57
C LYS A 61 -7.23 0.30 -4.91
N THR A 62 -7.41 1.24 -5.83
CA THR A 62 -7.72 0.98 -7.24
C THR A 62 -6.58 1.52 -8.09
N PHE A 63 -5.88 0.62 -8.78
CA PHE A 63 -4.79 0.94 -9.71
C PHE A 63 -5.36 1.07 -11.12
N TYR A 64 -4.75 1.92 -11.94
CA TYR A 64 -5.21 2.18 -13.30
C TYR A 64 -4.09 1.98 -14.34
N ARG A 65 -4.49 1.76 -15.60
CA ARG A 65 -3.61 1.60 -16.78
C ARG A 65 -2.83 0.29 -16.74
N GLU A 66 -1.50 0.35 -16.78
CA GLU A 66 -0.60 -0.82 -16.87
C GLU A 66 -0.83 -1.80 -15.72
N LEU A 67 -1.14 -1.29 -14.52
CA LEU A 67 -1.71 -2.08 -13.43
C LEU A 67 -3.19 -1.75 -13.30
N ASN A 68 -4.06 -2.58 -13.89
CA ASN A 68 -5.51 -2.48 -13.73
C ASN A 68 -5.98 -3.50 -12.70
N ALA A 69 -6.01 -3.10 -11.42
CA ALA A 69 -6.29 -4.00 -10.32
C ALA A 69 -6.92 -3.28 -9.13
N THR A 70 -7.52 -4.05 -8.22
CA THR A 70 -7.92 -3.58 -6.90
C THR A 70 -7.19 -4.36 -5.82
N SER A 71 -6.95 -3.73 -4.67
CA SER A 71 -6.41 -4.39 -3.48
C SER A 71 -7.20 -3.97 -2.25
N GLN A 72 -7.27 -4.87 -1.27
CA GLN A 72 -7.88 -4.65 0.03
C GLN A 72 -6.88 -4.98 1.12
N GLY A 73 -6.91 -4.23 2.22
CA GLY A 73 -6.06 -4.47 3.36
C GLY A 73 -6.36 -3.52 4.51
N GLU A 74 -5.48 -3.53 5.50
CA GLU A 74 -5.56 -2.64 6.66
C GLU A 74 -4.26 -1.86 6.84
N MET A 75 -4.37 -0.71 7.48
CA MET A 75 -3.25 0.13 7.87
C MET A 75 -3.29 0.35 9.38
N LEU A 76 -2.14 0.21 10.03
CA LEU A 76 -1.92 0.62 11.42
C LEU A 76 -1.02 1.86 11.41
N SER A 77 -1.39 2.89 12.17
CA SER A 77 -0.65 4.15 12.26
C SER A 77 -0.42 4.55 13.71
N ALA A 78 0.75 5.12 13.98
CA ALA A 78 1.10 5.71 15.26
C ALA A 78 1.60 7.13 15.01
N MET A 79 0.80 8.12 15.41
CA MET A 79 1.16 9.54 15.32
C MET A 79 1.65 10.00 16.68
N THR A 80 2.92 10.41 16.76
CA THR A 80 3.51 11.01 17.95
C THR A 80 3.24 12.50 17.96
N ILE A 81 2.83 13.04 19.11
CA ILE A 81 2.72 14.49 19.28
C ILE A 81 4.13 15.01 19.59
N CYS A 82 4.67 15.91 18.76
CA CYS A 82 5.87 16.66 19.13
C CYS A 82 5.43 17.79 20.09
N GLY A 83 6.02 17.88 21.28
CA GLY A 83 5.67 18.91 22.26
C GLY A 83 6.00 20.32 21.75
N ASN A 84 5.10 21.28 21.99
CA ASN A 84 5.41 22.71 21.92
C ASN A 84 5.99 23.19 23.24
#